data_AF-A0A0N4U6I0-F1
#
_entry.id   AF-A0A0N4U6I0-F1
#
_cell.length_a   1.000
_cell.length_b   1.000
_cell.length_c   1.000
_cell.angle_alpha   90.00
_cell.angle_beta   90.00
_cell.angle_gamma   90.00
#
_symmetry.space_group_name_H-M   'P 1'
#
loop_
_entity.id
_entity.type
_entity.pdbx_description
1 polymer ?
#
loop_
_entity_poly.entity_id
_entity_poly.type
_entity_poly.pdbx_seq_one_letter_code
_entity_poly.pdbx_strand_id
1 'polypeptide(L)'
;MIILDKFYKSSFFEIICVLQMGFATMFIFTGFNTHCLFVTPVLHSIYGRDPTRIDKYAGYYGQSLDYILFSVGIIFAPAMVLYINGKWLLFLGSICFTIYLFSFLYINRIFFYFSSALAGLGFACNFL
;
A
#
# COMPACT_ATOMS: atom_id res chain seq x y z
N MET A 1 -8.55 29.86 36.09
CA MET A 1 -7.50 28.81 36.14
C MET A 1 -7.98 27.50 35.52
N ILE A 2 -9.13 26.94 35.93
CA ILE A 2 -9.67 25.66 35.40
C ILE A 2 -9.82 25.62 33.86
N ILE A 3 -10.24 26.70 33.20
CA ILE A 3 -10.38 26.74 31.73
C ILE A 3 -9.02 26.69 31.03
N LEU A 4 -8.00 27.36 31.58
CA LEU A 4 -6.63 27.33 31.05
C LEU A 4 -6.03 25.92 31.19
N ASP A 5 -6.25 25.25 32.32
CA ASP A 5 -5.82 23.86 32.50
C ASP A 5 -6.51 22.92 31.52
N LYS A 6 -7.80 23.15 31.24
CA LYS A 6 -8.55 22.39 30.23
C LYS A 6 -8.05 22.64 28.81
N PHE A 7 -7.73 23.89 28.46
CA PHE A 7 -7.12 24.24 27.18
C PHE A 7 -5.71 23.67 27.03
N TYR A 8 -4.87 23.74 28.06
CA TYR A 8 -3.53 23.16 28.06
C TYR A 8 -3.59 21.63 27.90
N LYS A 9 -4.52 20.97 28.62
CA LYS A 9 -4.75 19.53 28.49
C LYS A 9 -5.31 19.14 27.11
N SER A 10 -6.16 19.98 26.50
CA SER A 10 -6.65 19.80 25.12
C SER A 10 -5.51 19.91 24.12
N SER A 11 -4.68 20.96 24.23
CA SER A 11 -3.53 21.17 23.35
C SER A 11 -2.51 20.02 23.45
N PHE A 12 -2.25 19.52 24.65
CA PHE A 12 -1.37 18.36 24.83
C PHE A 12 -1.95 17.08 24.19
N PHE A 13 -3.26 16.84 24.33
CA PHE A 13 -3.94 15.71 23.69
C PHE A 13 -3.92 15.83 22.15
N GLU A 14 -4.15 17.04 21.62
CA GLU A 14 -4.07 17.32 20.18
C GLU A 14 -2.65 17.05 19.65
N ILE A 15 -1.60 17.49 20.37
CA ILE A 15 -0.21 17.20 20.00
C ILE A 15 0.07 15.71 19.98
N ILE A 16 -0.39 14.95 20.98
CA ILE A 16 -0.24 13.48 21.00
C ILE A 16 -0.96 12.84 19.80
N CYS A 17 -2.18 13.29 19.49
CA CYS A 17 -2.94 12.78 18.35
C CYS A 17 -2.22 13.06 17.02
N VAL A 18 -1.70 14.28 16.83
CA VAL A 18 -0.92 14.66 15.64
C VAL A 18 0.37 13.84 15.55
N LEU A 19 1.09 13.66 16.66
CA LEU A 19 2.28 12.82 16.70
C LEU A 19 1.95 11.37 16.34
N GLN A 20 0.86 10.82 16.87
CA GLN A 20 0.41 9.46 16.56
C GLN A 20 0.08 9.30 15.06
N MET A 21 -0.62 10.26 14.46
CA MET A 21 -0.90 10.25 13.02
C MET A 21 0.37 10.40 12.17
N GLY A 22 1.31 11.25 12.62
CA GLY A 22 2.63 11.40 12.01
C GLY A 22 3.42 10.09 12.03
N PHE A 23 3.55 9.44 13.18
CA PHE A 23 4.23 8.15 13.27
C PHE A 23 3.55 7.07 12.43
N ALA A 24 2.22 6.98 12.45
CA ALA A 24 1.48 6.01 11.65
C ALA A 24 1.79 6.15 10.15
N THR A 25 1.70 7.38 9.63
CA THR A 25 2.02 7.66 8.22
C THR A 25 3.48 7.38 7.90
N MET A 26 4.43 7.76 8.78
CA MET A 26 5.85 7.45 8.59
C MET A 26 6.11 5.94 8.47
N PHE A 27 5.49 5.11 9.33
CA PHE A 27 5.68 3.66 9.29
C PHE A 27 5.08 3.04 8.01
N ILE A 28 3.91 3.50 7.57
CA ILE A 28 3.27 3.02 6.34
C ILE A 28 4.17 3.33 5.13
N PHE A 29 4.62 4.58 4.98
CA PHE A 29 5.49 4.97 3.87
C PHE A 29 6.86 4.29 3.94
N THR A 30 7.44 4.14 5.13
CA THR A 30 8.71 3.42 5.28
C THR A 30 8.57 1.98 4.85
N GLY A 31 7.52 1.28 5.31
CA GLY A 31 7.25 -0.10 4.91
C GLY A 31 7.07 -0.26 3.41
N PHE A 32 6.32 0.65 2.77
CA PHE A 32 6.12 0.66 1.32
C PHE A 32 7.43 0.89 0.55
N ASN A 33 8.24 1.88 0.96
CA ASN A 33 9.54 2.14 0.35
C ASN A 33 10.51 0.97 0.51
N THR A 34 10.57 0.37 1.70
CA THR A 34 11.39 -0.82 1.97
C THR A 34 10.96 -1.98 1.09
N HIS A 35 9.66 -2.23 0.95
CA HIS A 35 9.12 -3.25 0.04
C HIS A 35 9.60 -3.04 -1.41
N CYS A 36 9.56 -1.80 -1.92
CA CYS A 36 10.05 -1.47 -3.26
C CYS A 36 11.56 -1.76 -3.44
N LEU A 37 12.36 -1.62 -2.39
CA LEU A 37 13.78 -1.96 -2.44
C LEU A 37 14.03 -3.48 -2.42
N PHE A 38 13.16 -4.25 -1.76
CA PHE A 38 13.31 -5.72 -1.67
C PHE A 38 12.80 -6.46 -2.90
N VAL A 39 11.72 -6.01 -3.54
CA VAL A 39 11.10 -6.76 -4.65
C VAL A 39 12.04 -6.89 -5.87
N THR A 40 12.82 -5.86 -6.19
CA THR A 40 13.76 -5.88 -7.33
C THR A 40 14.84 -6.96 -7.21
N PRO A 41 15.65 -7.03 -6.14
CA PRO A 41 16.67 -8.07 -6.00
C PRO A 41 16.04 -9.47 -5.84
N VAL A 42 14.88 -9.59 -5.18
CA VAL A 42 14.18 -10.87 -5.05
C VAL A 42 13.81 -11.40 -6.44
N LEU A 43 13.11 -10.61 -7.25
CA LEU A 43 12.73 -11.02 -8.61
C LEU A 43 13.93 -11.24 -9.52
N HIS A 44 14.98 -10.43 -9.37
CA HIS A 44 16.22 -10.61 -10.13
C HIS A 44 16.91 -11.94 -9.80
N SER A 45 16.89 -12.37 -8.54
CA SER A 45 17.46 -13.66 -8.12
C SER A 45 16.70 -14.86 -8.70
N ILE A 46 15.38 -14.72 -8.88
CA ILE A 46 14.53 -15.77 -9.48
C ILE A 46 14.76 -15.83 -10.99
N TYR A 47 14.87 -14.67 -11.65
CA TYR A 47 15.24 -14.60 -13.07
C TYR A 47 16.57 -15.32 -13.34
N GLY A 48 17.56 -15.14 -12.45
CA GLY A 48 18.85 -15.81 -12.56
C GLY A 48 18.79 -17.34 -12.49
N ARG A 49 17.74 -17.91 -11.89
CA ARG A 49 17.51 -19.36 -11.83
C ARG A 49 16.65 -19.85 -13.00
N ASP A 50 15.53 -19.18 -13.24
CA ASP A 50 14.52 -19.55 -14.24
C ASP A 50 14.10 -18.33 -15.08
N PRO A 51 14.76 -18.03 -16.22
CA PRO A 51 14.49 -16.83 -17.02
C PRO A 51 13.15 -16.86 -17.76
N THR A 52 12.48 -18.02 -17.86
CA THR A 52 11.19 -18.16 -18.55
C THR A 52 10.00 -17.73 -17.68
N ARG A 53 10.16 -17.73 -16.35
CA ARG A 53 9.06 -17.47 -15.40
C ARG A 53 8.79 -15.99 -15.15
N ILE A 54 9.82 -15.14 -15.27
CA ILE A 54 9.74 -13.73 -14.91
C ILE A 54 10.69 -12.91 -15.78
N ASP A 55 10.39 -11.63 -16.00
CA ASP A 55 11.26 -10.76 -16.81
C ASP A 55 12.41 -10.19 -15.96
N LYS A 56 13.54 -9.88 -16.60
CA LYS A 56 14.76 -9.36 -15.94
C LYS A 56 14.51 -8.14 -15.03
N TYR A 57 13.58 -7.27 -15.41
CA TYR A 57 13.21 -6.04 -14.69
C TYR A 57 11.76 -6.09 -14.16
N ALA A 58 11.21 -7.28 -13.94
CA ALA A 58 9.83 -7.44 -13.50
C ALA A 58 9.52 -6.69 -12.19
N GLY A 59 10.49 -6.51 -11.28
CA GLY A 59 10.31 -5.69 -10.07
C GLY A 59 9.99 -4.23 -10.39
N TYR A 60 10.70 -3.62 -11.35
CA TYR A 60 10.45 -2.24 -11.77
C TYR A 60 9.13 -2.11 -12.55
N TYR A 61 8.82 -3.06 -13.43
CA TYR A 61 7.57 -3.07 -14.16
C TYR A 61 6.36 -3.27 -13.24
N GLY A 62 6.46 -4.17 -12.27
CA GLY A 62 5.43 -4.39 -11.25
C GLY A 62 5.17 -3.14 -10.42
N GLN A 63 6.22 -2.48 -9.94
CA GLN A 63 6.10 -1.19 -9.24
C GLN A 63 5.48 -0.10 -10.12
N SER A 64 5.86 -0.02 -11.39
CA SER A 64 5.31 0.98 -12.31
C SER A 64 3.81 0.79 -12.51
N LEU A 65 3.35 -0.45 -12.66
CA LEU A 65 1.92 -0.77 -12.76
C LEU A 65 1.17 -0.43 -11.47
N ASP A 66 1.77 -0.76 -10.32
CA ASP A 66 1.22 -0.46 -8.98
C ASP A 66 0.99 1.06 -8.83
N TYR A 67 1.98 1.88 -9.16
CA TYR A 67 1.86 3.35 -9.10
C TYR A 67 0.83 3.93 -10.08
N ILE A 68 0.76 3.41 -11.31
CA ILE A 68 -0.22 3.89 -12.30
C ILE A 68 -1.64 3.62 -11.80
N LEU A 69 -1.90 2.39 -11.33
CA LEU A 69 -3.24 2.00 -10.89
C LEU A 69 -3.61 2.62 -9.55
N PHE A 70 -2.64 2.82 -8.66
CA PHE A 70 -2.84 3.62 -7.46
C PHE A 70 -3.22 5.06 -7.79
N SER A 71 -2.53 5.70 -8.75
CA SER A 71 -2.84 7.06 -9.20
C SER A 71 -4.25 7.17 -9.78
N VAL A 72 -4.64 6.23 -10.65
CA VAL A 72 -6.00 6.14 -11.17
C VAL A 72 -7.01 5.90 -10.05
N GLY A 73 -6.70 5.00 -9.12
CA GLY A 73 -7.57 4.66 -7.99
C GLY A 73 -7.85 5.84 -7.07
N ILE A 74 -6.86 6.68 -6.77
CA ILE A 74 -7.04 7.89 -5.93
C ILE A 74 -8.01 8.90 -6.57
N ILE A 75 -8.07 8.98 -7.89
CA ILE A 75 -9.05 9.87 -8.57
C ILE A 75 -10.49 9.41 -8.27
N PHE A 76 -10.73 8.10 -8.22
CA PHE A 76 -12.05 7.53 -7.92
C PHE A 76 -12.31 7.35 -6.42
N ALA A 77 -11.28 7.49 -5.60
CA ALA A 77 -11.32 7.24 -4.17
C ALA A 77 -12.42 8.05 -3.42
N PRO A 78 -12.58 9.37 -3.63
CA PRO A 78 -13.67 10.11 -2.98
C PRO A 78 -15.06 9.60 -3.35
N ALA A 79 -15.26 9.17 -4.60
CA ALA A 79 -16.51 8.58 -5.04
C ALA A 79 -16.76 7.24 -4.34
N MET A 80 -15.72 6.41 -4.20
CA MET A 80 -15.83 5.10 -3.53
C MET A 80 -16.25 5.22 -2.06
N VAL A 81 -15.72 6.18 -1.31
CA VAL A 81 -16.09 6.39 0.11
C VAL A 81 -17.55 6.81 0.27
N LEU A 82 -18.09 7.56 -0.69
CA LEU A 82 -19.49 8.00 -0.65
C LEU A 82 -20.47 6.84 -0.86
N TYR A 83 -20.11 5.85 -1.67
CA TYR A 83 -20.99 4.71 -1.97
C TYR A 83 -20.75 3.50 -1.07
N ILE A 84 -19.51 3.27 -0.62
CA ILE A 84 -19.11 2.07 0.11
C ILE A 84 -18.67 2.48 1.52
N ASN A 85 -19.22 1.83 2.55
CA ASN A 85 -18.78 2.06 3.92
C ASN A 85 -17.28 1.75 4.06
N GLY A 86 -16.51 2.63 4.71
CA GLY A 86 -15.05 2.50 4.82
C GLY A 86 -14.55 1.17 5.39
N LYS A 87 -15.34 0.50 6.24
CA LYS A 87 -15.02 -0.85 6.75
C LYS A 87 -14.87 -1.90 5.64
N TRP A 88 -15.72 -1.85 4.62
CA TRP A 88 -15.68 -2.80 3.50
C TRP A 88 -14.52 -2.48 2.54
N LEU A 89 -14.17 -1.21 2.37
CA LEU A 89 -13.02 -0.79 1.57
C LEU A 89 -11.69 -1.27 2.18
N LEU A 90 -11.55 -1.15 3.50
CA LEU A 90 -10.38 -1.68 4.22
C LEU A 90 -10.25 -3.19 4.04
N PHE A 91 -11.35 -3.92 4.19
CA PHE A 91 -11.36 -5.37 4.00
C PHE A 91 -10.98 -5.78 2.58
N LEU A 92 -11.54 -5.10 1.57
CA LEU A 92 -11.21 -5.33 0.16
C LEU A 92 -9.73 -5.03 -0.12
N GLY A 93 -9.20 -3.92 0.42
CA GLY A 93 -7.79 -3.57 0.33
C GLY A 93 -6.89 -4.67 0.90
N SER A 94 -7.20 -5.18 2.10
CA SER A 94 -6.47 -6.29 2.72
C SER A 94 -6.48 -7.58 1.89
N ILE A 95 -7.60 -7.89 1.22
CA ILE A 95 -7.67 -9.05 0.31
C ILE A 95 -6.73 -8.86 -0.88
N CYS A 96 -6.74 -7.69 -1.52
CA CYS A 96 -5.84 -7.38 -2.64
C CYS A 96 -4.36 -7.53 -2.23
N PHE A 97 -3.98 -7.06 -1.03
CA PHE A 97 -2.64 -7.27 -0.49
C PHE A 97 -2.29 -8.73 -0.26
N THR A 98 -3.24 -9.51 0.25
CA THR A 98 -3.03 -10.94 0.49
C THR A 98 -2.79 -11.68 -0.82
N ILE A 99 -3.53 -11.34 -1.88
CA ILE A 99 -3.33 -11.91 -3.22
C ILE A 99 -1.94 -11.55 -3.77
N TYR A 100 -1.52 -10.30 -3.59
CA TYR A 100 -0.17 -9.87 -3.99
C TYR A 100 0.93 -10.63 -3.24
N LEU A 101 0.81 -10.78 -1.92
CA LEU A 101 1.75 -11.60 -1.13
C LEU A 101 1.73 -13.07 -1.57
N PHE A 102 0.55 -13.61 -1.90
CA PHE A 102 0.40 -14.96 -2.41
C PHE A 102 1.09 -15.16 -3.77
N SER A 103 1.20 -14.11 -4.60
CA SER A 103 1.93 -14.16 -5.86
C SER A 103 3.41 -14.50 -5.71
N PHE A 104 4.02 -14.27 -4.54
CA PHE A 104 5.40 -14.66 -4.29
C PHE A 104 5.56 -16.16 -4.00
N LEU A 105 4.49 -16.86 -3.61
CA LEU A 105 4.53 -18.31 -3.42
C LEU A 105 4.56 -19.06 -4.76
N TYR A 106 3.81 -18.57 -5.75
CA TYR A 106 3.73 -19.14 -7.10
C TYR A 106 4.08 -18.12 -8.16
N ILE A 107 5.38 -18.03 -8.47
CA ILE A 107 5.92 -16.99 -9.34
C ILE A 107 5.67 -17.36 -10.81
N ASN A 108 4.68 -16.70 -11.39
CA ASN A 108 4.36 -16.71 -12.82
C ASN A 108 4.25 -15.27 -13.32
N ARG A 109 4.83 -14.97 -14.49
CA ARG A 109 4.82 -13.62 -15.10
C ARG A 109 3.43 -12.97 -15.10
N ILE A 110 2.42 -13.69 -15.59
CA ILE A 110 1.05 -13.17 -15.71
C ILE A 110 0.44 -12.92 -14.32
N PHE A 111 0.60 -13.86 -13.39
CA PHE A 111 0.02 -13.74 -12.06
C PHE A 111 0.67 -12.60 -11.26
N PHE A 112 1.99 -12.42 -11.39
CA PHE A 112 2.71 -11.33 -10.76
C PHE A 112 2.20 -9.97 -11.24
N TYR A 113 2.19 -9.70 -12.56
CA TYR A 113 1.72 -8.41 -13.08
C TYR A 113 0.24 -8.14 -12.78
N PHE A 114 -0.61 -9.17 -12.85
CA PHE A 114 -2.02 -9.05 -12.49
C PHE A 114 -2.18 -8.72 -11.00
N SER A 115 -1.41 -9.39 -10.12
CA SER A 115 -1.46 -9.13 -8.68
C SER A 115 -0.89 -7.77 -8.31
N SER A 116 0.17 -7.28 -8.98
CA SER A 116 0.70 -5.92 -8.82
C SER A 116 -0.33 -4.87 -9.22
N ALA A 117 -1.05 -5.12 -10.31
CA ALA A 117 -2.14 -4.25 -10.73
C ALA A 117 -3.28 -4.19 -9.69
N LEU A 118 -3.65 -5.36 -9.16
CA LEU A 118 -4.66 -5.46 -8.11
C LEU A 118 -4.19 -4.82 -6.80
N ALA A 119 -2.90 -4.91 -6.47
CA ALA A 119 -2.30 -4.28 -5.30
C ALA A 119 -2.42 -2.75 -5.36
N GLY A 120 -2.19 -2.15 -6.53
CA GLY A 120 -2.29 -0.68 -6.71
C GLY A 120 -3.71 -0.17 -6.48
N LEU A 121 -4.70 -0.91 -6.98
CA LEU A 121 -6.11 -0.66 -6.69
C LEU A 121 -6.43 -0.90 -5.20
N GLY A 122 -5.85 -1.93 -4.59
CA GLY A 122 -5.97 -2.23 -3.17
C GLY A 122 -5.42 -1.12 -2.28
N PHE A 123 -4.28 -0.53 -2.63
CA PHE A 123 -3.71 0.64 -1.96
C PHE A 123 -4.66 1.83 -2.02
N ALA A 124 -5.25 2.10 -3.18
CA ALA A 124 -6.22 3.19 -3.33
C ALA A 124 -7.47 2.99 -2.46
N CYS A 125 -7.89 1.74 -2.25
CA CYS A 125 -9.01 1.41 -1.36
C CYS A 125 -8.66 1.54 0.13
N ASN A 126 -7.41 1.24 0.53
CA ASN A 126 -6.99 1.23 1.94
C ASN A 126 -6.62 2.63 2.47
N PHE A 127 -6.16 3.52 1.58
CA PHE A 127 -5.77 4.89 1.95
C PHE A 127 -6.95 5.87 2.07
N LEU A 128 -8.18 5.36 2.11
CA LEU A 128 -9.45 6.08 2.22
C LEU A 128 -10.07 5.94 3.61
#